data_AF-A0A2G8L2B0-F1
#
_entry.id   AF-A0A2G8L2B0-F1
#
_cell.length_a   1.000
_cell.length_b   1.000
_cell.length_c   1.000
_cell.angle_alpha   90.00
_cell.angle_beta   90.00
_cell.angle_gamma   90.00
#
_symmetry.space_group_name_H-M   'P 1'
#
loop_
_entity.id
_entity.type
_entity.pdbx_description
1 polymer ?
#
loop_
_entity_poly.entity_id
_entity_poly.type
_entity_poly.pdbx_seq_one_letter_code
_entity_poly.pdbx_strand_id
1 'polypeptide(L)'
;MIIKASSALAGLLEEEALASSDTRMIDNCWRGAEAYHFFLLAQRQLYQGYVDASMKTALQLMDYEDILDPLDIYSLLGLGACANRSFGVCSKAMSKLESSSSVPDDQRDHYESLAMQIFTKHSPKDARNSKAECPNCETNIFDWTTVCPSCETKFPVCIVTGRPLLEYRFWMCSTCKHRAHENEIRKFSSCPLCHTPV
;
A
#
# COMPACT_ATOMS: atom_id res chain seq x y z
N MET A 1 7.50 -25.61 -48.15
CA MET A 1 7.88 -25.81 -46.72
C MET A 1 7.91 -24.50 -45.93
N ILE A 2 8.33 -23.37 -46.52
CA ILE A 2 8.49 -22.07 -45.84
C ILE A 2 7.16 -21.47 -45.30
N ILE A 3 6.03 -21.67 -46.00
CA ILE A 3 4.72 -21.10 -45.58
C ILE A 3 4.19 -21.73 -44.27
N LYS A 4 4.48 -23.00 -44.00
CA LYS A 4 4.03 -23.69 -42.77
C LYS A 4 4.78 -23.21 -41.52
N ALA A 5 6.05 -22.85 -41.66
CA ALA A 5 6.87 -22.35 -40.55
C ALA A 5 6.42 -20.95 -40.09
N SER A 6 6.04 -20.08 -41.03
CA SER A 6 5.52 -18.75 -40.72
C SER A 6 4.16 -18.82 -40.00
N SER A 7 3.26 -19.69 -40.46
CA SER A 7 1.96 -19.92 -39.80
C SER A 7 2.11 -20.53 -38.40
N ALA A 8 3.06 -21.46 -38.19
CA ALA A 8 3.33 -22.03 -36.88
C ALA A 8 3.94 -21.00 -35.91
N LEU A 9 4.84 -20.13 -36.40
CA LEU A 9 5.43 -19.05 -35.61
C LEU A 9 4.38 -17.99 -35.22
N ALA A 10 3.48 -17.64 -36.14
CA ALA A 10 2.37 -16.74 -35.84
C ALA A 10 1.43 -17.33 -34.77
N GLY A 11 1.12 -18.63 -34.84
CA GLY A 11 0.33 -19.31 -33.82
C GLY A 11 0.99 -19.30 -32.43
N LEU A 12 2.31 -19.53 -32.35
CA LEU A 12 3.05 -19.46 -31.07
C LEU A 12 3.06 -18.04 -30.47
N LEU A 13 3.21 -17.02 -31.31
CA LEU A 13 3.17 -15.61 -30.87
C LEU A 13 1.77 -15.20 -30.39
N GLU A 14 0.72 -15.70 -31.02
CA GLU A 14 -0.67 -15.48 -30.59
C GLU A 14 -0.97 -16.19 -29.26
N GLU A 15 -0.51 -17.43 -29.08
CA GLU A 15 -0.62 -18.16 -27.82
C GLU A 15 0.15 -17.49 -26.68
N GLU A 16 1.37 -17.00 -26.92
CA GLU A 16 2.14 -16.21 -25.96
C GLU A 16 1.44 -14.89 -25.62
N ALA A 17 0.85 -14.21 -26.61
CA ALA A 17 0.08 -12.98 -26.39
C ALA A 17 -1.16 -13.24 -25.52
N LEU A 18 -1.90 -14.32 -25.78
CA LEU A 18 -3.05 -14.74 -24.99
C LEU A 18 -2.64 -15.09 -23.55
N ALA A 19 -1.61 -15.92 -23.37
CA ALA A 19 -1.09 -16.27 -22.05
C ALA A 19 -0.59 -15.04 -21.27
N SER A 20 0.02 -14.07 -21.96
CA SER A 20 0.43 -12.79 -21.35
C SER A 20 -0.76 -11.93 -20.93
N SER A 21 -1.86 -11.98 -21.70
CA SER A 21 -3.09 -11.24 -21.39
C SER A 21 -3.82 -11.84 -20.18
N ASP A 22 -3.90 -13.17 -20.08
CA ASP A 22 -4.46 -13.87 -18.92
C ASP A 22 -3.64 -13.63 -17.66
N THR A 23 -2.31 -13.63 -17.78
CA THR A 23 -1.41 -13.31 -16.66
C THR A 23 -1.65 -11.88 -16.15
N ARG A 24 -1.76 -10.90 -17.05
CA ARG A 24 -2.08 -9.51 -16.70
C ARG A 24 -3.45 -9.37 -16.05
N MET A 25 -4.45 -10.12 -16.53
CA MET A 25 -5.78 -10.13 -15.92
C MET A 25 -5.74 -10.66 -14.49
N ILE A 26 -5.03 -11.76 -14.25
CA ILE A 26 -4.86 -12.35 -12.91
C ILE A 26 -4.11 -11.38 -11.98
N ASP A 27 -3.03 -10.76 -12.46
CA ASP A 27 -2.28 -9.76 -11.69
C ASP A 27 -3.15 -8.56 -11.33
N ASN A 28 -4.00 -8.10 -12.26
CA ASN A 28 -4.96 -7.02 -12.00
C ASN A 28 -6.01 -7.42 -10.96
N CYS A 29 -6.50 -8.67 -10.98
CA CYS A 29 -7.42 -9.18 -9.96
C CYS A 29 -6.77 -9.19 -8.56
N TRP A 30 -5.52 -9.62 -8.47
CA TRP A 30 -4.79 -9.61 -7.18
C TRP A 30 -4.55 -8.20 -6.68
N ARG A 31 -4.23 -7.25 -7.57
CA ARG A 31 -4.06 -5.85 -7.20
C ARG A 31 -5.33 -5.24 -6.60
N GLY A 32 -6.49 -5.54 -7.18
CA GLY A 32 -7.78 -5.14 -6.61
C GLY A 32 -8.05 -5.77 -5.25
N ALA A 33 -7.83 -7.08 -5.12
CA ALA A 33 -7.97 -7.77 -3.83
C ALA A 33 -7.02 -7.20 -2.76
N GLU A 34 -5.78 -6.90 -3.13
CA GLU A 34 -4.75 -6.33 -2.27
C GLU A 34 -5.15 -4.93 -1.76
N ALA A 35 -5.70 -4.07 -2.63
CA ALA A 35 -6.18 -2.73 -2.26
C ALA A 35 -7.24 -2.81 -1.14
N TYR A 36 -8.30 -3.58 -1.36
CA TYR A 36 -9.37 -3.74 -0.36
C TYR A 36 -8.90 -4.47 0.90
N HIS A 37 -8.01 -5.45 0.74
CA HIS A 37 -7.40 -6.15 1.88
C HIS A 37 -6.67 -5.17 2.80
N PHE A 38 -5.82 -4.29 2.25
CA PHE A 38 -5.12 -3.28 3.05
C PHE A 38 -6.07 -2.21 3.60
N PHE A 39 -7.11 -1.83 2.86
CA PHE A 39 -8.10 -0.85 3.32
C PHE A 39 -8.83 -1.36 4.57
N LEU A 40 -9.30 -2.61 4.53
CA LEU A 40 -9.95 -3.26 5.67
C LEU A 40 -8.97 -3.51 6.83
N LEU A 41 -7.71 -3.88 6.52
CA LEU A 41 -6.68 -4.09 7.53
C LEU A 41 -6.36 -2.81 8.29
N ALA A 42 -6.19 -1.68 7.60
CA ALA A 42 -5.92 -0.39 8.20
C ALA A 42 -7.05 0.06 9.14
N GLN A 43 -8.31 -0.11 8.72
CA GLN A 43 -9.47 0.16 9.57
C GLN A 43 -9.51 -0.76 10.81
N ARG A 44 -9.31 -2.07 10.64
CA ARG A 44 -9.28 -3.03 11.75
C ARG A 44 -8.20 -2.66 12.77
N GLN A 45 -7.01 -2.32 12.31
CA GLN A 45 -5.89 -1.88 13.16
C GLN A 45 -6.26 -0.60 13.93
N LEU A 46 -6.95 0.35 13.27
CA LEU A 46 -7.40 1.58 13.92
C LEU A 46 -8.42 1.29 15.03
N TYR A 47 -9.46 0.48 14.73
CA TYR A 47 -10.48 0.09 15.70
C TYR A 47 -9.92 -0.68 16.90
N GLN A 48 -8.83 -1.43 16.71
CA GLN A 48 -8.12 -2.15 17.77
C GLN A 48 -7.13 -1.26 18.56
N GLY A 49 -6.97 0.01 18.19
CA GLY A 49 -6.04 0.94 18.82
C GLY A 49 -4.58 0.81 18.36
N TYR A 50 -4.31 -0.03 17.36
CA TYR A 50 -2.98 -0.17 16.74
C TYR A 50 -2.73 0.97 15.74
N VAL A 51 -2.74 2.21 16.22
CA VAL A 51 -2.68 3.44 15.41
C VAL A 51 -1.44 3.53 14.51
N ASP A 52 -0.28 3.06 15.00
CA ASP A 52 0.96 3.03 14.21
C ASP A 52 0.88 2.07 13.03
N ALA A 53 0.33 0.87 13.26
CA ALA A 53 0.16 -0.12 12.21
C ALA A 53 -0.88 0.37 11.20
N SER A 54 -1.99 0.95 11.67
CA SER A 54 -3.04 1.51 10.82
C SER A 54 -2.49 2.58 9.88
N MET A 55 -1.74 3.56 10.41
CA MET A 55 -1.10 4.59 9.59
C MET A 55 -0.14 3.99 8.55
N LYS A 56 0.69 3.02 8.93
CA LYS A 56 1.64 2.34 8.03
C LYS A 56 0.93 1.61 6.89
N THR A 57 -0.14 0.89 7.21
CA THR A 57 -0.96 0.22 6.20
C THR A 57 -1.66 1.24 5.29
N ALA A 58 -2.18 2.33 5.86
CA ALA A 58 -2.85 3.38 5.09
C ALA A 58 -1.91 4.11 4.12
N LEU A 59 -0.61 4.24 4.45
CA LEU A 59 0.38 4.79 3.52
C LEU A 59 0.52 3.96 2.25
N GLN A 60 0.31 2.63 2.31
CA GLN A 60 0.36 1.79 1.11
C GLN A 60 -0.83 2.00 0.20
N LEU A 61 -1.97 2.45 0.74
CA LEU A 61 -3.17 2.67 -0.05
C LEU A 61 -3.03 3.81 -1.06
N MET A 62 -2.06 4.70 -0.89
CA MET A 62 -1.75 5.77 -1.86
C MET A 62 -1.35 5.20 -3.24
N ASP A 63 -0.87 3.96 -3.30
CA ASP A 63 -0.56 3.30 -4.57
C ASP A 63 -1.81 2.75 -5.28
N TYR A 64 -3.01 2.86 -4.71
CA TYR A 64 -4.25 2.27 -5.21
C TYR A 64 -5.37 3.30 -5.45
N GLU A 65 -5.00 4.56 -5.71
CA GLU A 65 -5.95 5.65 -6.07
C GLU A 65 -6.76 5.38 -7.35
N ASP A 66 -6.31 4.46 -8.19
CA ASP A 66 -7.01 4.01 -9.39
C ASP A 66 -8.08 2.93 -9.11
N ILE A 67 -8.09 2.36 -7.89
CA ILE A 67 -9.04 1.31 -7.47
C ILE A 67 -9.97 1.81 -6.36
N LEU A 68 -9.44 2.51 -5.37
CA LEU A 68 -10.19 3.05 -4.23
C LEU A 68 -10.36 4.55 -4.38
N ASP A 69 -11.44 5.11 -3.82
CA ASP A 69 -11.65 6.55 -3.81
C ASP A 69 -10.49 7.24 -3.05
N PRO A 70 -9.74 8.17 -3.67
CA PRO A 70 -8.72 8.95 -2.99
C PRO A 70 -9.24 9.60 -1.70
N LEU A 71 -10.51 10.01 -1.66
CA LEU A 71 -11.11 10.59 -0.46
C LEU A 71 -11.09 9.64 0.73
N ASP A 72 -11.44 8.37 0.51
CA ASP A 72 -11.43 7.34 1.55
C ASP A 72 -10.01 7.01 1.99
N ILE A 73 -9.08 6.91 1.04
CA ILE A 73 -7.65 6.63 1.31
C ILE A 73 -7.07 7.73 2.22
N TYR A 74 -7.18 8.99 1.79
CA TYR A 74 -6.56 10.10 2.50
C TYR A 74 -7.28 10.44 3.81
N SER A 75 -8.60 10.21 3.90
CA SER A 75 -9.33 10.33 5.17
C SER A 75 -8.86 9.30 6.19
N LEU A 76 -8.71 8.03 5.78
CA LEU A 76 -8.19 6.97 6.66
C LEU A 76 -6.74 7.24 7.07
N LEU A 77 -5.90 7.67 6.13
CA LEU A 77 -4.50 8.04 6.42
C LEU A 77 -4.43 9.24 7.38
N GLY A 78 -5.22 10.28 7.17
CA GLY A 78 -5.29 11.45 8.03
C GLY A 78 -5.72 11.09 9.45
N LEU A 79 -6.76 10.28 9.60
CA LEU A 79 -7.23 9.77 10.89
C LEU A 79 -6.16 8.93 11.60
N GLY A 80 -5.56 7.96 10.90
CA GLY A 80 -4.50 7.11 11.45
C GLY A 80 -3.26 7.90 11.85
N ALA A 81 -2.82 8.84 11.02
CA ALA A 81 -1.67 9.69 11.29
C ALA A 81 -1.91 10.65 12.46
N CYS A 82 -3.10 11.27 12.54
CA CYS A 82 -3.49 12.11 13.67
C CYS A 82 -3.52 11.31 14.99
N ALA A 83 -4.11 10.11 14.98
CA ALA A 83 -4.15 9.23 16.15
C ALA A 83 -2.75 8.76 16.56
N ASN A 84 -1.85 8.51 15.59
CA ASN A 84 -0.46 8.15 15.83
C ASN A 84 0.45 9.34 16.22
N ARG A 85 -0.07 10.58 16.19
CA ARG A 85 0.67 11.84 16.38
C ARG A 85 1.79 12.08 15.35
N SER A 86 1.65 11.48 14.17
CA SER A 86 2.51 11.73 13.01
C SER A 86 1.94 12.91 12.21
N PHE A 87 2.09 14.12 12.75
CA PHE A 87 1.45 15.31 12.19
C PHE A 87 2.03 15.76 10.84
N GLY A 88 3.26 15.37 10.50
CA GLY A 88 3.84 15.61 9.18
C GLY A 88 3.15 14.79 8.09
N VAL A 89 2.89 13.50 8.37
CA VAL A 89 2.07 12.65 7.49
C VAL A 89 0.63 13.13 7.44
N CYS A 90 0.04 13.47 8.60
CA CYS A 90 -1.34 13.97 8.68
C CYS A 90 -1.54 15.25 7.85
N SER A 91 -0.59 16.18 7.90
CA SER A 91 -0.66 17.44 7.13
C SER A 91 -0.65 17.16 5.63
N LYS A 92 0.21 16.25 5.14
CA LYS A 92 0.25 15.87 3.73
C LYS A 92 -1.07 15.24 3.26
N ALA A 93 -1.68 14.38 4.10
CA ALA A 93 -2.96 13.77 3.79
C ALA A 93 -4.09 14.81 3.72
N MET A 94 -4.15 15.75 4.68
CA MET A 94 -5.14 16.83 4.68
C MET A 94 -4.98 17.76 3.48
N SER A 95 -3.75 18.16 3.13
CA SER A 95 -3.51 18.95 1.92
C SER A 95 -3.94 18.23 0.64
N LYS A 96 -3.86 16.89 0.59
CA LYS A 96 -4.38 16.11 -0.53
C LYS A 96 -5.91 16.16 -0.61
N LEU A 97 -6.60 16.03 0.52
CA LEU A 97 -8.06 16.16 0.62
C LEU A 97 -8.53 17.56 0.16
N GLU A 98 -7.86 18.62 0.61
CA GLU A 98 -8.18 20.01 0.21
C GLU A 98 -7.98 20.24 -1.29
N SER A 99 -6.92 19.67 -1.87
CA SER A 99 -6.58 19.84 -3.28
C SER A 99 -7.40 18.98 -4.25
N SER A 100 -8.18 18.02 -3.73
CA SER A 100 -8.88 17.06 -4.58
C SER A 100 -10.11 17.69 -5.25
N SER A 101 -10.17 17.64 -6.58
CA SER A 101 -11.29 18.15 -7.37
C SER A 101 -12.59 17.35 -7.19
N SER A 102 -12.50 16.13 -6.63
CA SER A 102 -13.66 15.29 -6.32
C SER A 102 -14.47 15.75 -5.11
N VAL A 103 -13.92 16.65 -4.28
CA VAL A 103 -14.57 17.15 -3.07
C VAL A 103 -15.50 18.31 -3.42
N PRO A 104 -16.77 18.29 -2.99
CA PRO A 104 -17.65 19.45 -3.05
C PRO A 104 -17.07 20.66 -2.29
N ASP A 105 -17.32 21.88 -2.76
CA ASP A 105 -16.74 23.09 -2.14
C ASP A 105 -17.09 23.23 -0.65
N ASP A 106 -18.28 22.80 -0.24
CA ASP A 106 -18.71 22.81 1.16
C ASP A 106 -17.89 21.86 2.04
N GLN A 107 -17.42 20.72 1.51
CA GLN A 107 -16.57 19.80 2.26
C GLN A 107 -15.10 20.27 2.33
N ARG A 108 -14.63 21.06 1.36
CA ARG A 108 -13.27 21.64 1.41
C ARG A 108 -13.09 22.55 2.62
N ASP A 109 -14.08 23.41 2.89
CA ASP A 109 -14.07 24.31 4.05
C ASP A 109 -14.00 23.55 5.38
N HIS A 110 -14.63 22.37 5.46
CA HIS A 110 -14.56 21.51 6.65
C HIS A 110 -13.16 20.93 6.85
N TYR A 111 -12.49 20.49 5.79
CA TYR A 111 -11.11 20.00 5.87
C TYR A 111 -10.14 21.11 6.27
N GLU A 112 -10.25 22.31 5.68
CA GLU A 112 -9.42 23.46 6.04
C GLU A 112 -9.61 23.84 7.52
N SER A 113 -10.86 23.91 7.98
CA SER A 113 -11.17 24.20 9.39
C SER A 113 -10.60 23.14 10.32
N LEU A 114 -10.70 21.86 9.96
CA LEU A 114 -10.16 20.75 10.75
C LEU A 114 -8.62 20.81 10.80
N ALA A 115 -7.96 21.06 9.66
CA ALA A 115 -6.51 21.22 9.59
C ALA A 115 -6.04 22.38 10.49
N MET A 116 -6.72 23.52 10.46
CA MET A 116 -6.41 24.66 11.31
C MET A 116 -6.55 24.31 12.81
N GLN A 117 -7.61 23.59 13.20
CA GLN A 117 -7.81 23.17 14.60
C GLN A 117 -6.73 22.21 15.11
N ILE A 118 -6.21 21.35 14.23
CA ILE A 118 -5.14 20.40 14.57
C ILE A 118 -3.79 21.12 14.62
N PHE A 119 -3.43 21.84 13.55
CA PHE A 119 -2.07 22.32 13.35
C PHE A 119 -1.72 23.62 14.10
N THR A 120 -2.73 24.36 14.57
CA THR A 120 -2.51 25.46 15.53
C THR A 120 -2.04 24.95 16.89
N LYS A 121 -2.40 23.72 17.27
CA LYS A 121 -2.00 23.08 18.53
C LYS A 121 -0.79 22.16 18.37
N HIS A 122 -0.63 21.56 17.20
CA HIS A 122 0.41 20.56 16.93
C HIS A 122 1.17 20.92 15.65
N SER A 123 2.48 21.20 15.77
CA SER A 123 3.28 21.49 14.57
C SER A 123 3.25 20.29 13.60
N PRO A 124 3.15 20.51 12.27
CA PRO A 124 3.11 19.46 11.25
C PRO A 124 4.50 18.84 11.04
N LYS A 125 5.03 18.24 12.10
CA LYS A 125 6.31 17.54 12.14
C LYS A 125 6.10 16.19 12.78
N ASP A 126 6.71 15.18 12.20
CA ASP A 126 6.66 13.83 12.76
C ASP A 126 7.63 13.76 13.96
N ALA A 127 7.09 13.51 15.15
CA ALA A 127 7.88 13.40 16.37
C ALA A 127 8.58 12.04 16.49
N ARG A 128 8.10 11.02 15.76
CA ARG A 128 8.66 9.68 15.76
C ARG A 128 9.84 9.58 14.80
N ASN A 129 10.95 9.04 15.30
CA ASN A 129 12.18 8.78 14.57
C ASN A 129 12.45 7.27 14.40
N SER A 130 11.41 6.47 14.16
CA SER A 130 11.60 5.05 13.85
C SER A 130 12.28 4.94 12.48
N LYS A 131 13.60 4.75 12.51
CA LYS A 131 14.46 4.66 11.33
C LYS A 131 14.79 3.20 11.04
N ALA A 132 14.98 2.91 9.76
CA ALA A 132 15.49 1.65 9.24
C ALA A 132 16.50 1.95 8.14
N GLU A 133 17.29 0.96 7.78
CA GLU A 133 18.24 1.05 6.66
C GLU A 133 17.61 0.45 5.40
N CYS A 134 17.79 1.13 4.27
CA CYS A 134 17.36 0.57 3.00
C CYS A 134 18.19 -0.70 2.68
N PRO A 135 17.56 -1.86 2.42
CA PRO A 135 18.29 -3.10 2.12
C PRO A 135 19.05 -3.09 0.78
N ASN A 136 18.86 -2.05 -0.04
CA ASN A 136 19.51 -1.92 -1.35
C ASN A 136 20.67 -0.91 -1.36
N CYS A 137 20.55 0.21 -0.62
CA CYS A 137 21.55 1.29 -0.66
C CYS A 137 21.96 1.83 0.72
N GLU A 138 21.54 1.16 1.80
CA GLU A 138 21.91 1.44 3.20
C GLU A 138 21.53 2.86 3.69
N THR A 139 20.79 3.62 2.89
CA THR A 139 20.31 4.94 3.28
C THR A 139 19.32 4.82 4.44
N ASN A 140 19.47 5.69 5.44
CA ASN A 140 18.53 5.80 6.53
C ASN A 140 17.17 6.30 6.02
N ILE A 141 16.15 5.45 6.15
CA ILE A 141 14.76 5.70 5.78
C ILE A 141 13.87 5.60 7.03
N PHE A 142 12.61 6.03 6.91
CA PHE A 142 11.63 5.73 7.94
C PHE A 142 11.14 4.28 7.80
N ASP A 143 10.76 3.66 8.92
CA ASP A 143 10.27 2.27 8.91
C ASP A 143 8.90 2.10 8.21
N TRP A 144 8.24 3.21 7.87
CA TRP A 144 7.00 3.27 7.09
C TRP A 144 7.22 3.68 5.62
N THR A 145 8.47 3.90 5.19
CA THR A 145 8.78 4.27 3.82
C THR A 145 8.43 3.12 2.87
N THR A 146 7.70 3.42 1.79
CA THR A 146 7.23 2.45 0.80
C THR A 146 8.17 2.36 -0.41
N VAL A 147 8.83 3.47 -0.73
CA VAL A 147 9.85 3.60 -1.79
C VAL A 147 11.05 4.37 -1.23
N CYS A 148 12.25 3.84 -1.43
CA CYS A 148 13.48 4.49 -0.97
C CYS A 148 13.68 5.85 -1.68
N PRO A 149 13.87 6.96 -0.95
CA PRO A 149 14.08 8.27 -1.56
C PRO A 149 15.46 8.43 -2.23
N SER A 150 16.43 7.53 -1.95
CA SER A 150 17.78 7.63 -2.51
C SER A 150 18.03 6.72 -3.71
N CYS A 151 17.43 5.52 -3.74
CA CYS A 151 17.66 4.55 -4.82
C CYS A 151 16.36 4.09 -5.49
N GLU A 152 15.22 4.69 -5.15
CA GLU A 152 13.90 4.44 -5.75
C GLU A 152 13.41 2.99 -5.64
N THR A 153 14.05 2.18 -4.79
CA THR A 153 13.64 0.79 -4.55
C THR A 153 12.29 0.78 -3.85
N LYS A 154 11.28 0.18 -4.48
CA LYS A 154 9.97 -0.10 -3.89
C LYS A 154 10.04 -1.34 -3.02
N PHE A 155 9.57 -1.23 -1.77
CA PHE A 155 9.60 -2.33 -0.83
C PHE A 155 8.31 -3.15 -0.91
N PRO A 156 8.39 -4.49 -0.92
CA PRO A 156 7.20 -5.31 -0.85
C PRO A 156 6.49 -5.12 0.50
N VAL A 157 5.18 -5.30 0.52
CA VAL A 157 4.37 -5.10 1.73
C VAL A 157 4.02 -6.45 2.34
N CYS A 158 4.08 -6.53 3.67
CA CYS A 158 3.59 -7.69 4.41
C CYS A 158 2.06 -7.71 4.40
N ILE A 159 1.44 -8.72 3.77
CA ILE A 159 -0.02 -8.86 3.74
C ILE A 159 -0.65 -9.09 5.11
N VAL A 160 0.11 -9.50 6.13
CA VAL A 160 -0.44 -9.68 7.48
C VAL A 160 -0.48 -8.36 8.25
N THR A 161 0.54 -7.53 8.11
CA THR A 161 0.74 -6.35 8.98
C THR A 161 0.58 -5.01 8.26
N GLY A 162 0.62 -4.98 6.93
CA GLY A 162 0.64 -3.77 6.11
C GLY A 162 1.97 -3.00 6.16
N ARG A 163 3.01 -3.57 6.79
CA ARG A 163 4.33 -2.91 6.90
C ARG A 163 5.24 -3.25 5.72
N PRO A 164 6.14 -2.33 5.31
CA PRO A 164 7.20 -2.64 4.36
C PRO A 164 8.09 -3.78 4.86
N LEU A 165 8.42 -4.72 3.98
CA LEU A 165 9.37 -5.79 4.22
C LEU A 165 10.78 -5.29 3.87
N LEU A 166 11.51 -4.87 4.89
CA LEU A 166 12.90 -4.41 4.77
C LEU A 166 13.92 -5.52 5.05
N GLU A 167 13.46 -6.67 5.53
CA GLU A 167 14.28 -7.85 5.80
C GLU A 167 14.43 -8.73 4.55
N TYR A 168 15.59 -9.38 4.39
CA TYR A 168 15.83 -10.33 3.29
C TYR A 168 15.04 -11.63 3.41
N ARG A 169 14.57 -11.97 4.62
CA ARG A 169 13.78 -13.19 4.88
C ARG A 169 12.30 -12.85 4.99
N PHE A 170 11.51 -13.40 4.08
CA PHE A 170 10.05 -13.29 4.08
C PHE A 170 9.43 -14.58 3.56
N TRP A 171 8.20 -14.83 3.99
CA TRP A 171 7.36 -15.86 3.37
C TRP A 171 6.72 -15.30 2.11
N MET A 172 6.55 -16.15 1.09
CA MET A 172 5.84 -15.82 -0.15
C MET A 172 4.79 -16.90 -0.42
N CYS A 173 3.55 -16.46 -0.67
CA CYS A 173 2.48 -17.37 -1.04
C CYS A 173 2.80 -18.06 -2.38
N SER A 174 2.63 -19.39 -2.43
CA SER A 174 2.84 -20.17 -3.66
C SER A 174 1.83 -19.83 -4.75
N THR A 175 0.61 -19.41 -4.39
CA THR A 175 -0.48 -19.04 -5.30
C THR A 175 -0.43 -17.57 -5.72
N CYS A 176 -0.68 -16.63 -4.80
CA CYS A 176 -0.81 -15.21 -5.15
C CYS A 176 0.53 -14.44 -5.17
N LYS A 177 1.66 -15.08 -4.82
CA LYS A 177 3.00 -14.47 -4.77
C LYS A 177 3.17 -13.27 -3.81
N HIS A 178 2.15 -12.96 -3.02
CA HIS A 178 2.23 -11.93 -1.99
C HIS A 178 3.07 -12.40 -0.79
N ARG A 179 3.65 -11.43 -0.08
CA ARG A 179 4.68 -11.67 0.92
C ARG A 179 4.21 -11.32 2.32
N ALA A 180 4.79 -11.97 3.32
CA ALA A 180 4.56 -11.67 4.72
C ALA A 180 5.83 -11.87 5.55
N HIS A 181 5.92 -11.20 6.70
CA HIS A 181 6.93 -11.51 7.70
C HIS A 181 6.76 -12.96 8.17
N GLU A 182 7.85 -13.71 8.25
CA GLU A 182 7.83 -15.14 8.55
C GLU A 182 7.21 -15.44 9.94
N ASN A 183 7.49 -14.58 10.93
CA ASN A 183 6.94 -14.71 12.28
C ASN A 183 5.44 -14.36 12.36
N GLU A 184 4.95 -13.56 11.42
CA GLU A 184 3.56 -13.11 11.40
C GLU A 184 2.66 -14.11 10.67
N ILE A 185 3.12 -14.66 9.54
CA ILE A 185 2.33 -15.63 8.77
C ILE A 185 2.12 -16.95 9.51
N ARG A 186 3.05 -17.35 10.39
CA ARG A 186 2.93 -18.57 11.23
C ARG A 186 1.72 -18.56 12.16
N LYS A 187 1.10 -17.41 12.38
CA LYS A 187 -0.15 -17.26 13.16
C LYS A 187 -1.39 -17.66 12.37
N PHE A 188 -1.24 -17.95 11.08
CA PHE A 188 -2.34 -18.26 10.16
C PHE A 188 -2.14 -19.65 9.55
N SER A 189 -3.24 -20.37 9.34
CA SER A 189 -3.27 -21.65 8.61
C SER A 189 -3.44 -21.46 7.09
N SER A 190 -3.77 -20.25 6.65
CA SER A 190 -4.07 -19.91 5.26
C SER A 190 -3.59 -18.50 4.93
N CYS A 191 -3.21 -18.26 3.68
CA CYS A 191 -2.83 -16.96 3.18
C CYS A 191 -3.96 -15.94 3.47
N PRO A 192 -3.67 -14.81 4.14
CA PRO A 192 -4.68 -13.80 4.45
C PRO A 192 -5.36 -13.17 3.22
N LEU A 193 -4.71 -13.26 2.06
CA LEU A 193 -5.21 -12.67 0.82
C LEU A 193 -5.96 -13.69 -0.06
N CYS A 194 -5.35 -14.83 -0.39
CA CYS A 194 -5.92 -15.81 -1.31
C CYS A 194 -6.50 -17.06 -0.65
N HIS A 195 -6.37 -17.21 0.67
CA HIS A 195 -6.83 -18.35 1.45
C HIS A 195 -6.23 -19.73 1.11
N THR A 196 -5.24 -19.82 0.22
CA THR A 196 -4.43 -21.03 0.05
C THR A 196 -3.75 -21.40 1.38
N PRO A 197 -3.71 -22.69 1.77
CA PRO A 197 -2.98 -23.15 2.96
C PRO A 197 -1.52 -22.67 3.00
N VAL A 198 -1.05 -22.31 4.20
CA VAL A 198 0.34 -21.87 4.47
C VAL A 198 1.27 -23.04 4.70
#